data_AF-A0A949EKW9-F1
#
_entry.id   AF-A0A949EKW9-F1
#
_cell.length_a   1.000
_cell.length_b   1.000
_cell.length_c   1.000
_cell.angle_alpha   90.00
_cell.angle_beta   90.00
_cell.angle_gamma   90.00
#
_symmetry.space_group_name_H-M   'P 1'
#
loop_
_entity.id
_entity.type
_entity.pdbx_description
1 polymer ?
#
loop_
_entity_poly.entity_id
_entity_poly.type
_entity_poly.pdbx_seq_one_letter_code
_entity_poly.pdbx_strand_id
1 'polypeptide(L)'
;MTQQELIKNILEIPAENQTVEFKRLDSEKIVSKIIETIVAMTNIDGGVIVLGVSDPEETKIKGFDRIFGIEENIDNFDVIGREIQRIIPPLASVWPPDKIVVKEVGKIIALLK
;
A
#
# COMPACT_ATOMS: atom_id res chain seq x y z
N MET A 1 -13.85 -11.32 8.77
CA MET A 1 -13.66 -10.81 7.39
C MET A 1 -12.68 -11.71 6.67
N THR A 2 -13.01 -12.19 5.47
CA THR A 2 -12.05 -12.90 4.62
C THR A 2 -11.21 -11.89 3.84
N GLN A 3 -9.99 -12.27 3.42
CA GLN A 3 -9.11 -11.40 2.63
C GLN A 3 -9.77 -10.85 1.35
N GLN A 4 -10.70 -11.61 0.77
CA GLN A 4 -11.45 -11.18 -0.42
C GLN A 4 -12.46 -10.06 -0.12
N GLU A 5 -13.10 -10.09 1.05
CA GLU A 5 -14.00 -9.00 1.47
C GLU A 5 -13.22 -7.71 1.68
N LEU A 6 -12.01 -7.79 2.27
CA LEU A 6 -11.12 -6.63 2.42
C LEU A 6 -10.75 -6.03 1.06
N ILE A 7 -10.37 -6.85 0.08
CA ILE A 7 -10.05 -6.37 -1.27
C ILE A 7 -11.25 -5.70 -1.91
N LYS A 8 -12.46 -6.30 -1.81
CA LYS A 8 -13.67 -5.68 -2.33
C LYS A 8 -13.95 -4.33 -1.68
N ASN A 9 -13.88 -4.25 -0.35
CA ASN A 9 -14.05 -2.98 0.36
C ASN A 9 -13.01 -1.96 -0.11
N ILE A 10 -11.74 -2.35 -0.25
CA ILE A 10 -10.66 -1.49 -0.76
C ILE A 10 -10.96 -0.98 -2.19
N LEU A 11 -11.46 -1.84 -3.07
CA LEU A 11 -11.79 -1.47 -4.45
C LEU A 11 -13.09 -0.65 -4.56
N GLU A 12 -14.00 -0.82 -3.60
CA GLU A 12 -15.23 -0.05 -3.47
C GLU A 12 -15.00 1.33 -2.85
N ILE A 13 -13.84 1.57 -2.21
CA ILE A 13 -13.45 2.91 -1.76
C ILE A 13 -13.29 3.81 -2.99
N PRO A 14 -14.16 4.83 -3.14
CA PRO A 14 -14.20 5.65 -4.35
C PRO A 14 -13.08 6.70 -4.40
N ALA A 15 -12.46 7.03 -3.27
CA ALA A 15 -11.38 8.02 -3.14
C ALA A 15 -10.52 7.69 -1.92
N GLU A 16 -9.22 8.01 -1.96
CA GLU A 16 -8.36 7.97 -0.77
C GLU A 16 -8.96 8.83 0.34
N ASN A 17 -8.72 8.47 1.59
CA ASN A 17 -9.16 9.27 2.72
C ASN A 17 -7.97 9.56 3.61
N GLN A 18 -8.13 10.44 4.60
CA GLN A 18 -7.04 10.85 5.50
C GLN A 18 -6.38 9.68 6.25
N THR A 19 -7.03 8.51 6.28
CA THR A 19 -6.57 7.30 6.96
C THR A 19 -6.29 6.13 6.01
N VAL A 20 -6.54 6.24 4.71
CA VAL A 20 -6.32 5.17 3.73
C VAL A 20 -5.67 5.73 2.48
N GLU A 21 -4.47 5.24 2.16
CA GLU A 21 -3.69 5.70 1.01
C GLU A 21 -3.31 4.52 0.10
N PHE A 22 -3.52 4.66 -1.21
CA PHE A 22 -3.18 3.72 -2.27
C PHE A 22 -1.90 4.17 -2.97
N LYS A 23 -0.90 3.29 -3.01
CA LYS A 23 0.37 3.58 -3.66
C LYS A 23 0.76 2.47 -4.62
N ARG A 24 1.00 2.85 -5.87
CA ARG A 24 1.55 2.00 -6.92
C ARG A 24 3.08 2.04 -6.87
N LEU A 25 3.76 0.93 -7.19
CA LEU A 25 5.22 0.86 -7.18
C LEU A 25 5.79 1.11 -8.59
N ASP A 26 5.33 2.15 -9.28
CA ASP A 26 5.69 2.40 -10.68
C ASP A 26 7.12 2.94 -10.86
N SER A 27 7.66 3.62 -9.85
CA SER A 27 8.95 4.31 -9.93
C SER A 27 9.65 4.39 -8.58
N GLU A 28 10.98 4.39 -8.55
CA GLU A 28 11.79 4.49 -7.32
C GLU A 28 11.45 5.73 -6.47
N LYS A 29 11.01 6.83 -7.11
CA LYS A 29 10.61 8.06 -6.42
C LYS A 29 9.40 7.88 -5.51
N ILE A 30 8.56 6.87 -5.77
CA ILE A 30 7.39 6.60 -4.93
C ILE A 30 7.78 6.03 -3.58
N VAL A 31 8.96 5.39 -3.48
CA VAL A 31 9.46 4.81 -2.23
C VAL A 31 9.62 5.90 -1.18
N SER A 32 10.30 7.00 -1.50
CA SER A 32 10.47 8.12 -0.57
C SER A 32 9.12 8.70 -0.11
N LYS A 33 8.17 8.86 -1.05
CA LYS A 33 6.81 9.33 -0.71
C LYS A 33 6.08 8.37 0.23
N ILE A 34 6.15 7.07 -0.02
CA ILE A 34 5.55 6.05 0.86
C ILE A 34 6.15 6.14 2.26
N ILE A 35 7.47 6.27 2.37
CA ILE A 35 8.15 6.43 3.66
C ILE A 35 7.68 7.70 4.38
N GLU A 36 7.60 8.83 3.68
CA GLU A 36 7.07 10.08 4.23
C GLU A 36 5.63 9.93 4.73
N THR A 37 4.75 9.28 3.95
CA THR A 37 3.38 8.96 4.36
C THR A 37 3.36 8.08 5.60
N ILE A 38 4.16 7.00 5.65
CA ILE A 38 4.23 6.09 6.81
C ILE A 38 4.58 6.89 8.07
N VAL A 39 5.63 7.72 7.98
CA VAL A 39 6.07 8.55 9.11
C VAL A 39 4.95 9.52 9.52
N ALA A 40 4.30 10.18 8.56
CA ALA A 40 3.20 11.09 8.83
C ALA A 40 2.03 10.38 9.54
N MET A 41 1.60 9.22 9.03
CA MET A 41 0.51 8.42 9.59
C MET A 41 0.81 7.91 11.00
N THR A 42 2.06 7.50 11.26
CA THR A 42 2.47 7.10 12.62
C THR A 42 2.46 8.24 13.64
N ASN A 43 2.45 9.50 13.20
CA ASN A 43 2.41 10.67 14.08
C ASN A 43 1.00 11.21 14.37
N ILE A 44 -0.01 10.90 13.54
CA ILE A 44 -1.35 11.49 13.64
C ILE A 44 -2.34 10.65 14.47
N ASP A 45 -2.64 9.41 14.05
CA ASP A 45 -3.46 8.44 14.84
C ASP A 45 -3.41 7.03 14.19
N GLY A 46 -2.37 6.76 13.38
CA GLY A 46 -2.32 5.58 12.52
C GLY A 46 -3.02 5.78 11.17
N GLY A 47 -2.90 4.79 10.30
CA GLY A 47 -3.46 4.80 8.95
C GLY A 47 -3.10 3.53 8.20
N VAL A 48 -3.79 3.28 7.09
CA VAL A 48 -3.60 2.10 6.25
C VAL A 48 -3.03 2.51 4.91
N ILE A 49 -1.86 1.99 4.57
CA ILE A 49 -1.25 2.20 3.26
C ILE A 49 -1.30 0.88 2.49
N VAL A 50 -1.88 0.93 1.31
CA VAL A 50 -2.02 -0.23 0.44
C VAL A 50 -1.06 -0.09 -0.73
N LEU A 51 -0.02 -0.90 -0.72
CA LEU A 51 0.97 -0.99 -1.79
C LEU A 51 0.53 -1.94 -2.90
N GLY A 52 0.77 -1.55 -4.14
CA GLY A 52 0.42 -2.32 -5.33
C GLY A 52 -0.99 -2.06 -5.83
N VAL A 53 -1.63 -0.97 -5.41
CA VAL A 53 -2.93 -0.52 -5.89
C VAL A 53 -2.79 0.92 -6.39
N SER A 54 -3.29 1.19 -7.59
CA SER A 54 -3.33 2.55 -8.14
C SER A 54 -4.50 3.32 -7.56
N ASP A 55 -4.30 4.61 -7.38
CA ASP A 55 -5.31 5.55 -6.93
C ASP A 55 -6.58 5.56 -7.82
N PRO A 56 -7.82 5.62 -7.26
CA PRO A 56 -9.05 5.63 -8.06
C PRO A 56 -9.26 6.92 -8.83
N GLU A 57 -8.72 8.04 -8.31
CA GLU A 57 -8.91 9.38 -8.85
C GLU A 57 -7.92 9.67 -9.98
N GLU A 58 -6.67 9.21 -9.85
CA GLU A 58 -5.65 9.38 -10.89
C GLU A 58 -5.93 8.51 -12.12
N THR A 59 -6.59 7.36 -11.93
CA THR A 59 -6.69 6.34 -12.95
C THR A 59 -8.14 6.09 -13.35
N LYS A 60 -8.46 6.17 -14.65
CA LYS A 60 -9.79 5.83 -15.20
C LYS A 60 -10.14 4.34 -15.10
N ILE A 61 -9.20 3.55 -14.59
CA ILE A 61 -9.27 2.11 -14.42
C ILE A 61 -10.20 1.79 -13.25
N LYS A 62 -11.06 0.77 -13.39
CA LYS A 62 -12.09 0.44 -12.39
C LYS A 62 -11.93 -0.98 -11.87
N GLY A 63 -12.25 -1.18 -10.59
CA GLY A 63 -12.22 -2.49 -9.94
C GLY A 63 -10.82 -3.10 -9.93
N PHE A 64 -10.73 -4.40 -10.21
CA PHE A 64 -9.50 -5.19 -10.09
C PHE A 64 -8.37 -4.75 -11.01
N ASP A 65 -8.66 -4.08 -12.11
CA ASP A 65 -7.64 -3.62 -13.06
C ASP A 65 -6.76 -2.48 -12.46
N ARG A 66 -7.15 -1.92 -11.31
CA ARG A 66 -6.33 -1.00 -10.50
C ARG A 66 -5.25 -1.71 -9.67
N ILE A 67 -5.26 -3.05 -9.60
CA ILE A 67 -4.35 -3.83 -8.78
C ILE A 67 -3.14 -4.24 -9.63
N PHE A 68 -2.00 -3.62 -9.35
CA PHE A 68 -0.73 -3.90 -10.00
C PHE A 68 0.10 -4.94 -9.23
N GLY A 69 -0.05 -4.92 -7.90
CA GLY A 69 0.69 -5.75 -6.96
C GLY A 69 2.10 -5.26 -6.68
N ILE A 70 2.69 -5.76 -5.60
CA ILE A 70 4.08 -5.50 -5.23
C ILE A 70 5.09 -6.13 -6.20
N GLU A 71 4.62 -7.06 -7.03
CA GLU A 71 5.39 -7.71 -8.09
C GLU A 71 5.74 -6.76 -9.24
N GLU A 72 5.06 -5.61 -9.34
CA GLU A 72 5.40 -4.59 -10.33
C GLU A 72 6.84 -4.10 -10.16
N ASN A 73 7.29 -3.93 -8.91
CA ASN A 73 8.66 -3.57 -8.60
C ASN A 73 9.05 -4.08 -7.21
N ILE A 74 9.61 -5.28 -7.17
CA ILE A 74 9.99 -5.94 -5.92
C ILE A 74 11.18 -5.26 -5.25
N ASP A 75 12.07 -4.64 -6.03
CA ASP A 75 13.21 -3.87 -5.53
C ASP A 75 12.72 -2.67 -4.72
N ASN A 76 11.74 -1.92 -5.23
CA ASN A 76 11.12 -0.83 -4.49
C ASN A 76 10.50 -1.31 -3.17
N PHE A 77 9.84 -2.46 -3.19
CA PHE A 77 9.27 -3.06 -1.98
C PHE A 77 10.36 -3.43 -0.93
N ASP A 78 11.50 -3.98 -1.37
CA ASP A 78 12.63 -4.28 -0.48
C ASP A 78 13.24 -3.00 0.10
N VAL A 79 13.42 -1.97 -0.73
CA VAL A 79 13.93 -0.66 -0.29
C VAL A 79 13.00 -0.03 0.74
N ILE A 80 11.68 -0.03 0.52
CA ILE A 80 10.70 0.47 1.50
C ILE A 80 10.88 -0.24 2.84
N GLY A 81 10.97 -1.57 2.86
CA GLY A 81 11.17 -2.34 4.09
C GLY A 81 12.45 -1.96 4.83
N ARG A 82 13.56 -1.77 4.10
CA ARG A 82 14.83 -1.33 4.69
C ARG A 82 14.75 0.08 5.24
N GLU A 83 14.15 1.01 4.51
CA GLU A 83 14.02 2.40 4.95
C GLU A 83 13.13 2.49 6.20
N ILE A 84 12.01 1.76 6.26
CA ILE A 84 11.15 1.70 7.46
C ILE A 84 11.94 1.23 8.68
N GLN A 85 12.79 0.21 8.52
CA GLN A 85 13.64 -0.29 9.60
C GLN A 85 14.73 0.69 10.04
N ARG A 86 15.11 1.66 9.18
CA ARG A 86 16.09 2.71 9.51
C ARG A 86 15.48 3.90 10.22
N ILE A 87 14.15 4.05 10.21
CA ILE A 87 13.44 5.14 10.89
C ILE A 87 13.55 4.96 12.41
N ILE A 88 13.73 6.07 13.13
CA ILE A 88 13.84 6.11 14.59
C ILE A 88 12.72 7.00 15.13
N PRO A 89 11.84 6.51 16.04
CA PRO A 89 11.82 5.16 16.61
C PRO A 89 11.48 4.07 15.58
N PRO A 90 11.95 2.81 15.80
CA PRO A 90 11.71 1.74 14.86
C PRO A 90 10.21 1.49 14.69
N LEU A 91 9.71 1.65 13.47
CA LEU A 91 8.32 1.43 13.10
C LEU A 91 8.02 -0.06 12.91
N ALA A 92 8.42 -0.88 13.88
CA ALA A 92 8.23 -2.34 13.87
C ALA A 92 6.75 -2.74 13.89
N SER A 93 5.85 -1.83 14.27
CA SER A 93 4.40 -2.05 14.18
C SER A 93 3.90 -2.01 12.74
N VAL A 94 4.56 -1.25 11.86
CA VAL A 94 4.16 -1.03 10.45
C VAL A 94 4.73 -2.13 9.54
N TRP A 95 5.92 -2.65 9.87
CA TRP A 95 6.61 -3.69 9.11
C TRP A 95 6.86 -4.94 9.97
N PRO A 96 6.49 -6.16 9.52
CA PRO A 96 6.16 -6.56 8.15
C PRO A 96 4.69 -6.27 7.74
N PRO A 97 4.44 -5.93 6.46
CA PRO A 97 3.11 -5.65 5.99
C PRO A 97 2.27 -6.92 5.83
N ASP A 98 0.97 -6.78 5.98
CA ASP A 98 -0.02 -7.81 5.67
C ASP A 98 -0.10 -8.00 4.15
N LYS A 99 0.49 -9.09 3.66
CA LYS A 99 0.44 -9.44 2.23
C LYS A 99 -0.88 -10.13 1.92
N ILE A 100 -1.67 -9.54 1.04
CA ILE A 100 -2.95 -10.08 0.61
C ILE A 100 -2.84 -10.53 -0.86
N VAL A 101 -3.20 -11.80 -1.10
CA VAL A 101 -3.22 -12.36 -2.46
C VAL A 101 -4.58 -12.11 -3.09
N VAL A 102 -4.59 -11.34 -4.17
CA VAL A 102 -5.77 -11.04 -4.96
C VAL A 102 -5.91 -12.10 -6.04
N LYS A 103 -6.74 -13.11 -5.78
CA LYS A 103 -6.95 -14.24 -6.70
C LYS A 103 -7.53 -13.83 -8.06
N GLU A 104 -8.27 -12.72 -8.12
CA GLU A 104 -8.93 -12.25 -9.35
C GLU A 104 -7.92 -11.75 -10.40
N VAL A 105 -6.82 -11.15 -9.97
CA VAL A 105 -5.73 -10.70 -10.87
C VAL A 105 -4.44 -11.51 -10.72
N GLY A 106 -4.40 -12.45 -9.76
CA GLY A 106 -3.21 -13.24 -9.45
C GLY A 106 -2.05 -12.39 -8.90
N LYS A 107 -2.34 -11.23 -8.30
CA LYS A 107 -1.35 -10.28 -7.78
C LYS A 107 -1.35 -10.25 -6.26
N ILE A 108 -0.22 -9.85 -5.68
CA ILE A 108 -0.05 -9.68 -4.24
C ILE A 108 -0.01 -8.19 -3.92
N ILE A 109 -0.88 -7.72 -3.02
CA ILE A 109 -0.82 -6.37 -2.45
C ILE A 109 -0.28 -6.43 -1.03
N ALA A 110 0.33 -5.35 -0.57
CA ALA A 110 0.84 -5.27 0.80
C ALA A 110 0.14 -4.15 1.56
N LEU A 111 -0.43 -4.48 2.72
CA LEU A 111 -1.06 -3.52 3.62
C LEU A 111 -0.13 -3.20 4.79
N LEU A 112 0.11 -1.91 5.01
CA LEU A 112 0.82 -1.37 6.15
C LEU A 112 -0.22 -0.73 7.07
N LYS A 113 -0.18 -1.02 8.38
CA LYS A 113 -1.14 -0.53 9.37
C LYS A 113 -0.44 -0.20 10.70
#